data_AF-A0A1R4GKB0-F1
#
_entry.id   AF-A0A1R4GKB0-F1
#
_cell.length_a   1.000
_cell.length_b   1.000
_cell.length_c   1.000
_cell.angle_alpha   90.00
_cell.angle_beta   90.00
_cell.angle_gamma   90.00
#
_symmetry.space_group_name_H-M   'P 1'
#
loop_
_entity.id
_entity.type
_entity.pdbx_description
1 polymer ?
#
loop_
_entity_poly.entity_id
_entity_poly.type
_entity_poly.pdbx_seq_one_letter_code
_entity_poly.pdbx_strand_id
1 'polypeptide(L)'
;MSYADIMLAVVLFVNGVNGNAALRMSRDLGCSYKTAFVICKKLSRVMAAMQADTILTGDVDIDGLYNNGSVRQANMVKDRTGDGRKQFNTKRRSIVTARERRPGGRSRAWVVPTEKAADPYIKKFVSPDAHVVTDESPAYSRYLMHFADHSTVNHSVGLMVDGVHTNMVEAQHSRIRRAERGVYLHISGAHAQRYADELSWRDDFRRLDNGQQFRMLMTRALILSPDAELAGYWQTRPEPLRSINRRRALRALTLKRKGRLKAPISAYSAPATA
;
A
#
# COMPACT_ATOMS: atom_id res chain seq x y z
N MET A 1 -17.92 -21.53 -9.52
CA MET A 1 -16.67 -21.03 -10.13
C MET A 1 -15.84 -22.25 -10.43
N SER A 2 -15.51 -22.45 -11.70
CA SER A 2 -14.76 -23.60 -12.21
C SER A 2 -13.25 -23.42 -11.98
N TYR A 3 -12.46 -24.48 -12.22
CA TYR A 3 -10.99 -24.36 -12.25
C TYR A 3 -10.53 -23.43 -13.38
N ALA A 4 -11.19 -23.47 -14.54
CA ALA A 4 -10.87 -22.59 -15.67
C ALA A 4 -11.07 -21.11 -15.30
N ASP A 5 -12.13 -20.78 -14.55
CA ASP A 5 -12.40 -19.41 -14.09
C ASP A 5 -11.28 -18.92 -13.15
N ILE A 6 -10.76 -19.80 -12.30
CA ILE A 6 -9.67 -19.48 -11.37
C ILE A 6 -8.38 -19.21 -12.16
N MET A 7 -8.06 -20.04 -13.15
CA MET A 7 -6.89 -19.84 -14.01
C MET A 7 -7.01 -18.55 -14.81
N LEU A 8 -8.20 -18.27 -15.37
CA LEU A 8 -8.49 -17.02 -16.06
C LEU A 8 -8.32 -15.81 -15.13
N ALA A 9 -8.77 -15.90 -13.87
CA ALA A 9 -8.58 -14.85 -12.89
C ALA A 9 -7.09 -14.53 -12.64
N VAL A 10 -6.23 -15.55 -12.56
CA VAL A 10 -4.79 -15.35 -12.42
C VAL A 10 -4.20 -14.68 -13.66
N VAL A 11 -4.57 -15.15 -14.86
CA VAL A 11 -4.12 -14.55 -16.13
C VAL A 11 -4.52 -13.07 -16.22
N LEU A 12 -5.78 -12.74 -15.95
CA LEU A 12 -6.30 -11.36 -15.94
C LEU A 12 -5.61 -10.50 -14.86
N PHE A 13 -5.29 -11.09 -13.71
CA PHE A 13 -4.62 -10.37 -12.63
C PHE A 13 -3.16 -10.06 -12.96
N VAL A 14 -2.43 -11.02 -13.54
CA VAL A 14 -1.04 -10.84 -14.00
C VAL A 14 -0.97 -9.81 -15.12
N ASN A 15 -1.86 -9.91 -16.11
CA ASN A 15 -1.89 -9.00 -17.27
C ASN A 15 -2.12 -7.52 -16.88
N GLY A 16 -2.70 -7.26 -15.70
CA GLY A 16 -2.86 -5.91 -15.16
C GLY A 16 -1.55 -5.31 -14.67
N VAL A 17 -0.73 -4.72 -15.55
CA VAL A 17 0.61 -4.19 -15.23
C VAL A 17 0.64 -3.23 -14.03
N ASN A 18 -0.35 -2.32 -13.94
CA ASN A 18 -0.49 -1.37 -12.82
C ASN A 18 -1.53 -1.83 -11.79
N GLY A 19 -1.98 -3.08 -11.86
CA GLY A 19 -3.06 -3.62 -11.04
C GLY A 19 -4.31 -4.02 -11.84
N ASN A 20 -5.24 -4.70 -11.15
CA ASN A 20 -6.55 -5.05 -11.68
C ASN A 20 -7.64 -4.73 -10.64
N ALA A 21 -8.54 -3.80 -10.98
CA ALA A 21 -9.63 -3.40 -10.11
C ALA A 21 -10.66 -4.55 -9.95
N ALA A 22 -11.11 -4.80 -8.72
CA ALA A 22 -12.05 -5.88 -8.42
C ALA A 22 -13.36 -5.79 -9.23
N LEU A 23 -13.82 -4.58 -9.57
CA LEU A 23 -15.01 -4.38 -10.41
C LEU A 23 -14.77 -4.81 -11.86
N ARG A 24 -13.56 -4.59 -12.39
CA ARG A 24 -13.18 -5.07 -13.72
C ARG A 24 -13.11 -6.60 -13.72
N MET A 25 -12.37 -7.17 -12.76
CA MET A 25 -12.28 -8.62 -12.57
C MET A 25 -13.66 -9.30 -12.45
N SER A 26 -14.61 -8.67 -11.76
CA SER A 26 -15.99 -9.16 -11.64
C SER A 26 -16.72 -9.24 -12.97
N ARG A 27 -16.51 -8.26 -13.87
CA ARG A 27 -17.11 -8.25 -15.21
C ARG A 27 -16.46 -9.29 -16.11
N ASP A 28 -15.13 -9.34 -16.11
CA ASP A 28 -14.36 -10.24 -16.96
C ASP A 28 -14.60 -11.73 -16.60
N LEU A 29 -14.80 -12.05 -15.31
CA LEU A 29 -15.11 -13.41 -14.85
C LEU A 29 -16.61 -13.73 -14.79
N GLY A 30 -17.50 -12.75 -15.02
CA GLY A 30 -18.94 -12.95 -14.85
C GLY A 30 -19.38 -13.34 -13.43
N CYS A 31 -18.65 -12.92 -12.40
CA CYS A 31 -18.93 -13.28 -11.00
C CYS A 31 -19.29 -12.08 -10.13
N SER A 32 -19.80 -12.32 -8.91
CA SER A 32 -20.10 -11.22 -7.98
C SER A 32 -18.86 -10.39 -7.62
N TYR A 33 -19.03 -9.08 -7.39
CA TYR A 33 -17.95 -8.18 -6.95
C TYR A 33 -17.24 -8.70 -5.69
N LYS A 34 -18.00 -9.25 -4.74
CA LYS A 34 -17.47 -9.78 -3.48
C LYS A 34 -16.47 -10.91 -3.74
N THR A 35 -16.80 -11.80 -4.67
CA THR A 35 -15.94 -12.91 -5.07
C THR A 35 -14.68 -12.38 -5.76
N ALA A 36 -14.83 -11.51 -6.75
CA ALA A 36 -13.69 -10.91 -7.47
C ALA A 36 -12.74 -10.15 -6.54
N PHE A 37 -13.28 -9.39 -5.57
CA PHE A 37 -12.48 -8.69 -4.57
C PHE A 37 -11.60 -9.64 -3.75
N VAL A 38 -12.18 -10.73 -3.23
CA VAL A 38 -11.44 -11.71 -2.44
C VAL A 38 -10.38 -12.41 -3.28
N ILE A 39 -10.68 -12.75 -4.54
CA ILE A 39 -9.72 -13.35 -5.47
C ILE A 39 -8.54 -12.40 -5.69
N CYS A 40 -8.79 -11.13 -6.05
CA CYS A 40 -7.73 -10.13 -6.21
C CYS A 40 -6.87 -10.04 -4.95
N LYS A 41 -7.47 -9.97 -3.75
CA LYS A 41 -6.72 -9.86 -2.50
C LYS A 41 -5.92 -11.11 -2.14
N LYS A 42 -6.42 -12.30 -2.48
CA LYS A 42 -5.67 -13.54 -2.33
C LYS A 42 -4.45 -13.55 -3.26
N LEU A 43 -4.61 -13.14 -4.52
CA LEU A 43 -3.49 -13.05 -5.47
C LEU A 43 -2.47 -11.96 -5.06
N SER A 44 -2.93 -10.79 -4.57
CA SER A 44 -2.03 -9.78 -3.98
C SER A 44 -1.24 -10.34 -2.79
N ARG A 45 -1.85 -11.17 -1.94
CA ARG A 45 -1.14 -11.85 -0.83
C ARG A 45 -0.08 -12.82 -1.34
N VAL A 46 -0.36 -13.57 -2.41
CA VAL A 46 0.62 -14.47 -3.01
C VAL A 46 1.86 -13.67 -3.46
N MET A 47 1.64 -12.55 -4.14
CA MET A 47 2.72 -11.63 -4.53
C MET A 47 3.50 -11.09 -3.31
N ALA A 48 2.79 -10.65 -2.26
CA ALA A 48 3.41 -10.16 -1.03
C ALA A 48 4.28 -11.23 -0.35
N ALA A 49 3.80 -12.47 -0.29
CA ALA A 49 4.54 -13.59 0.30
C ALA A 49 5.79 -14.00 -0.51
N MET A 50 5.90 -13.60 -1.78
CA MET A 50 7.13 -13.77 -2.56
C MET A 50 8.14 -12.64 -2.33
N GLN A 51 7.67 -11.49 -1.81
CA GLN A 51 8.53 -10.39 -1.39
C GLN A 51 9.01 -10.54 0.06
N ALA A 52 8.21 -11.19 0.90
CA ALA A 52 8.37 -11.24 2.35
C ALA A 52 9.75 -11.73 2.84
N ASP A 53 10.41 -12.61 2.10
CA ASP A 53 11.66 -13.26 2.52
C ASP A 53 12.89 -12.71 1.77
N THR A 54 12.73 -11.67 0.96
CA THR A 54 13.83 -11.14 0.15
C THR A 54 14.75 -10.26 1.01
N ILE A 55 16.04 -10.54 0.97
CA ILE A 55 17.12 -9.68 1.48
C ILE A 55 17.71 -8.94 0.28
N LEU A 56 17.80 -7.61 0.38
CA LEU A 56 18.33 -6.74 -0.68
C LEU A 56 19.84 -6.61 -0.55
N THR A 57 20.55 -6.64 -1.68
CA THR A 57 22.02 -6.72 -1.75
C THR A 57 22.59 -5.82 -2.85
N GLY A 58 23.89 -5.52 -2.76
CA GLY A 58 24.58 -4.65 -3.72
C GLY A 58 24.22 -3.18 -3.51
N ASP A 59 23.99 -2.46 -4.60
CA ASP A 59 23.52 -1.07 -4.57
C ASP A 59 22.00 -1.03 -4.29
N VAL A 60 21.58 -0.35 -3.23
CA VAL A 60 20.17 -0.27 -2.81
C VAL A 60 19.73 1.18 -2.67
N ASP A 61 18.77 1.60 -3.51
CA ASP A 61 18.13 2.91 -3.44
C ASP A 61 17.00 2.87 -2.41
N ILE A 62 16.94 3.84 -1.50
CA ILE A 62 15.86 3.98 -0.51
C ILE A 62 15.24 5.37 -0.60
N ASP A 63 13.91 5.41 -0.73
CA ASP A 63 13.15 6.67 -0.77
C ASP A 63 11.73 6.49 -0.17
N GLY A 64 11.18 7.60 0.33
CA GLY A 64 9.87 7.71 0.97
C GLY A 64 8.81 8.36 0.08
N LEU A 65 7.73 7.63 -0.20
CA LEU A 65 6.54 8.15 -0.86
C LEU A 65 5.41 8.38 0.12
N TYR A 66 5.05 9.63 0.38
CA TYR A 66 3.85 9.90 1.18
C TYR A 66 2.54 9.65 0.43
N ASN A 67 1.78 8.68 0.91
CA ASN A 67 0.46 8.30 0.43
C ASN A 67 -0.65 9.03 1.20
N ASN A 68 -1.72 9.39 0.50
CA ASN A 68 -2.78 10.35 0.86
C ASN A 68 -2.36 11.84 0.83
N GLY A 69 -3.20 12.59 0.13
CA GLY A 69 -3.04 14.00 -0.17
C GLY A 69 -3.20 14.93 1.03
N SER A 70 -2.95 16.19 0.71
CA SER A 70 -2.98 17.35 1.59
C SER A 70 -4.33 17.53 2.29
N VAL A 71 -4.38 18.31 3.38
CA VAL A 71 -5.63 18.56 4.11
C VAL A 71 -6.67 19.19 3.17
N ARG A 72 -7.85 18.58 3.08
CA ARG A 72 -8.95 19.13 2.28
C ARG A 72 -9.37 20.47 2.89
N GLN A 73 -9.26 21.53 2.11
CA GLN A 73 -9.66 22.86 2.54
C GLN A 73 -11.18 22.96 2.71
N ALA A 74 -11.61 23.89 3.57
CA ALA A 74 -13.01 24.26 3.67
C ALA A 74 -13.54 24.77 2.31
N ASN A 75 -14.81 24.44 2.03
CA ASN A 75 -15.45 24.79 0.76
C ASN A 75 -15.48 26.32 0.57
N MET A 76 -15.88 27.05 1.62
CA MET A 76 -15.89 28.52 1.61
C MET A 76 -14.49 29.07 1.90
N VAL A 77 -14.05 30.04 1.10
CA VAL A 77 -12.72 30.66 1.23
C VAL A 77 -12.52 31.28 2.62
N LYS A 78 -13.56 31.92 3.17
CA LYS A 78 -13.54 32.54 4.50
C LYS A 78 -13.30 31.56 5.66
N ASP A 79 -13.61 30.28 5.47
CA ASP A 79 -13.46 29.25 6.49
C ASP A 79 -12.13 28.49 6.34
N ARG A 80 -11.28 28.89 5.37
CA ARG A 80 -9.97 28.28 5.16
C ARG A 80 -8.98 28.90 6.14
N THR A 81 -8.53 28.10 7.10
CA THR A 81 -7.55 28.49 8.13
C THR A 81 -6.09 28.42 7.64
N GLY A 82 -5.86 28.25 6.33
CA GLY A 82 -4.53 28.18 5.70
C GLY A 82 -4.53 27.47 4.34
N ASP A 83 -3.34 27.35 3.74
CA ASP A 83 -3.15 26.54 2.53
C ASP A 83 -3.13 25.05 2.90
N GLY A 84 -4.29 24.40 2.76
CA GLY A 84 -4.45 22.97 3.05
C GLY A 84 -3.56 22.09 2.18
N ARG A 85 -3.01 22.61 1.06
CA ARG A 85 -2.00 21.93 0.22
C ARG A 85 -0.65 21.78 0.92
N LYS A 86 -0.29 22.75 1.76
CA LYS A 86 0.96 22.78 2.55
C LYS A 86 0.81 22.13 3.92
N GLN A 87 -0.42 21.95 4.38
CA GLN A 87 -0.69 21.30 5.67
C GLN A 87 -0.71 19.78 5.50
N PHE A 88 0.21 19.11 6.18
CA PHE A 88 0.30 17.66 6.19
C PHE A 88 -0.79 17.05 7.06
N ASN A 89 -1.53 16.09 6.50
CA ASN A 89 -2.55 15.35 7.23
C ASN A 89 -1.88 14.38 8.23
N THR A 90 -2.25 14.43 9.51
CA THR A 90 -1.74 13.51 10.54
C THR A 90 -2.06 12.02 10.27
N LYS A 91 -3.01 11.75 9.36
CA LYS A 91 -3.36 10.39 8.89
C LYS A 91 -2.52 9.92 7.70
N ARG A 92 -1.60 10.75 7.20
CA ARG A 92 -0.72 10.39 6.09
C ARG A 92 0.15 9.20 6.50
N ARG A 93 0.42 8.32 5.54
CA ARG A 93 1.33 7.19 5.71
C ARG A 93 2.42 7.35 4.66
N SER A 94 3.66 7.11 5.03
CA SER A 94 4.76 7.02 4.07
C SER A 94 4.93 5.58 3.61
N ILE A 95 5.09 5.39 2.30
CA ILE A 95 5.51 4.15 1.68
C ILE A 95 7.01 4.29 1.47
N VAL A 96 7.80 3.76 2.39
CA VAL A 96 9.26 3.73 2.25
C VAL A 96 9.61 2.50 1.43
N THR A 97 10.35 2.69 0.35
CA THR A 97 10.72 1.60 -0.56
C THR A 97 12.23 1.50 -0.62
N ALA A 98 12.75 0.28 -0.49
CA ALA A 98 14.14 -0.05 -0.76
C ALA A 98 14.20 -0.92 -2.02
N ARG A 99 15.12 -0.62 -2.94
CA ARG A 99 15.20 -1.26 -4.25
C ARG A 99 16.63 -1.47 -4.70
N GLU A 100 16.95 -2.68 -5.15
CA GLU A 100 18.25 -2.98 -5.75
C GLU A 100 18.42 -2.30 -7.12
N ARG A 101 19.57 -1.64 -7.30
CA ARG A 101 19.96 -0.96 -8.53
C ARG A 101 20.65 -1.92 -9.50
N ARG A 102 19.86 -2.87 -10.01
CA ARG A 102 20.31 -3.79 -11.07
C ARG A 102 19.16 -4.21 -11.98
N PRO A 103 19.43 -4.68 -13.21
CA PRO A 103 18.40 -5.28 -14.05
C PRO A 103 17.72 -6.46 -13.33
N GLY A 104 16.40 -6.40 -13.15
CA GLY A 104 15.66 -7.43 -12.39
C GLY A 104 15.87 -7.34 -10.88
N GLY A 105 16.42 -6.23 -10.38
CA GLY A 105 16.61 -5.97 -8.97
C GLY A 105 15.29 -6.03 -8.20
N ARG A 106 15.38 -6.58 -7.00
CA ARG A 106 14.24 -6.78 -6.10
C ARG A 106 13.95 -5.52 -5.30
N SER A 107 12.71 -5.40 -4.82
CA SER A 107 12.28 -4.29 -3.99
C SER A 107 11.41 -4.72 -2.82
N ARG A 108 11.42 -3.88 -1.77
CA ARG A 108 10.52 -3.99 -0.63
C ARG A 108 9.95 -2.63 -0.27
N ALA A 109 8.67 -2.62 0.07
CA ALA A 109 7.98 -1.41 0.48
C ALA A 109 7.35 -1.61 1.87
N TRP A 110 7.43 -0.59 2.72
CA TRP A 110 6.85 -0.58 4.04
C TRP A 110 5.99 0.67 4.22
N VAL A 111 4.76 0.47 4.67
CA VAL A 111 3.82 1.54 4.95
C VAL A 111 3.89 1.90 6.43
N VAL A 112 4.50 3.05 6.70
CA VAL A 112 4.84 3.52 8.04
C VAL A 112 4.23 4.90 8.33
N PRO A 113 4.08 5.30 9.60
CA PRO A 113 3.61 6.65 9.95
C PRO A 113 4.57 7.74 9.49
N THR A 114 5.88 7.50 9.61
CA THR A 114 6.97 8.43 9.25
C THR A 114 8.10 7.63 8.60
N GLU A 115 8.92 8.26 7.76
CA GLU A 115 10.06 7.58 7.12
C GLU A 115 11.03 6.97 8.13
N LYS A 116 11.30 7.69 9.22
CA LYS A 116 12.12 7.20 10.35
C LYS A 116 11.61 5.88 10.94
N ALA A 117 10.30 5.60 10.87
CA ALA A 117 9.75 4.35 11.38
C ALA A 117 10.00 3.14 10.45
N ALA A 118 10.53 3.34 9.24
CA ALA A 118 10.91 2.25 8.33
C ALA A 118 12.26 1.61 8.68
N ASP A 119 13.10 2.31 9.44
CA ASP A 119 14.43 1.88 9.86
C ASP A 119 14.61 0.43 10.32
N PRO A 120 13.84 -0.07 11.30
CA PRO A 120 14.05 -1.44 11.78
C PRO A 120 13.78 -2.46 10.68
N TYR A 121 12.90 -2.13 9.72
CA TYR A 121 12.62 -3.00 8.58
C TYR A 121 13.75 -2.93 7.54
N ILE A 122 14.27 -1.73 7.26
CA ILE A 122 15.39 -1.54 6.34
C ILE A 122 16.62 -2.29 6.84
N LYS A 123 17.02 -2.09 8.09
CA LYS A 123 18.18 -2.79 8.70
C LYS A 123 18.01 -4.31 8.76
N LYS A 124 16.77 -4.80 8.79
CA LYS A 124 16.48 -6.24 8.81
C LYS A 124 16.56 -6.88 7.42
N PHE A 125 16.21 -6.14 6.37
CA PHE A 125 16.01 -6.71 5.03
C PHE A 125 16.96 -6.15 3.97
N VAL A 126 17.86 -5.25 4.33
CA VAL A 126 19.00 -4.83 3.51
C VAL A 126 20.25 -5.43 4.13
N SER A 127 21.10 -6.04 3.29
CA SER A 127 22.37 -6.62 3.75
C SER A 127 23.26 -5.52 4.35
N PRO A 128 23.94 -5.77 5.50
CA PRO A 128 24.98 -4.87 6.00
C PRO A 128 26.08 -4.59 4.98
N ASP A 129 26.35 -5.53 4.06
CA ASP A 129 27.38 -5.36 3.01
C ASP A 129 26.90 -4.51 1.81
N ALA A 130 25.66 -4.03 1.84
CA ALA A 130 25.10 -3.22 0.75
C ALA A 130 25.66 -1.79 0.76
N HIS A 131 25.74 -1.19 -0.43
CA HIS A 131 25.88 0.24 -0.59
C HIS A 131 24.48 0.86 -0.69
N VAL A 132 24.11 1.66 0.30
CA VAL A 132 22.79 2.27 0.38
C VAL A 132 22.83 3.69 -0.17
N VAL A 133 21.85 4.06 -0.98
CA VAL A 133 21.70 5.42 -1.50
C VAL A 133 20.36 6.00 -1.11
N THR A 134 20.35 7.15 -0.45
CA THR A 134 19.14 7.84 0.02
C THR A 134 19.09 9.30 -0.46
N ASP A 135 17.95 9.96 -0.21
CA ASP A 135 17.89 11.42 -0.24
C ASP A 135 18.69 12.03 0.93
N GLU A 136 18.75 13.36 0.98
CA GLU A 136 19.41 14.13 2.05
C GLU A 136 18.63 14.17 3.38
N SER A 137 17.57 13.38 3.54
CA SER A 137 16.81 13.42 4.78
C SER A 137 17.73 13.08 5.96
N PRO A 138 17.79 13.91 7.02
CA PRO A 138 18.54 13.61 8.24
C PRO A 138 18.08 12.31 8.91
N ALA A 139 16.92 11.78 8.49
CA ALA A 139 16.47 10.47 8.88
C ALA A 139 17.41 9.34 8.44
N TYR A 140 18.30 9.51 7.46
CA TYR A 140 19.14 8.43 6.95
C TYR A 140 20.61 8.50 7.37
N SER A 141 21.06 9.58 8.03
CA SER A 141 22.47 9.77 8.43
C SER A 141 23.09 8.62 9.23
N ARG A 142 22.28 7.88 9.98
CA ARG A 142 22.70 6.72 10.78
C ARG A 142 22.98 5.45 9.97
N TYR A 143 22.73 5.46 8.65
CA TYR A 143 22.95 4.30 7.79
C TYR A 143 24.44 4.04 7.53
N LEU A 144 25.27 5.08 7.58
CA LEU A 144 26.75 4.98 7.61
C LEU A 144 27.30 4.05 8.71
N MET A 145 26.58 3.88 9.82
CA MET A 145 27.02 3.02 10.93
C MET A 145 26.56 1.55 10.80
N HIS A 146 25.68 1.25 9.85
CA HIS A 146 25.02 -0.05 9.73
C HIS A 146 25.30 -0.76 8.41
N PHE A 147 25.64 -0.01 7.36
CA PHE A 147 25.91 -0.55 6.03
C PHE A 147 27.35 -0.28 5.64
N ALA A 148 27.87 -1.07 4.69
CA ALA A 148 29.24 -0.97 4.22
C ALA A 148 29.55 0.40 3.63
N ASP A 149 28.57 1.00 2.95
CA ASP A 149 28.67 2.35 2.42
C ASP A 149 27.28 3.02 2.36
N HIS A 150 27.26 4.35 2.49
CA HIS A 150 26.04 5.15 2.40
C HIS A 150 26.29 6.48 1.69
N SER A 151 25.63 6.65 0.54
CA SER A 151 25.65 7.89 -0.22
C SER A 151 24.30 8.61 -0.12
N THR A 152 24.34 9.95 -0.17
CA THR A 152 23.14 10.80 -0.19
C THR A 152 23.12 11.64 -1.47
N VAL A 153 21.97 11.77 -2.12
CA VAL A 153 21.80 12.67 -3.28
C VAL A 153 21.00 13.92 -2.89
N ASN A 154 21.57 15.08 -3.23
CA ASN A 154 20.91 16.37 -3.08
C ASN A 154 20.08 16.72 -4.31
N HIS A 155 18.77 16.46 -4.27
CA HIS A 155 17.87 16.80 -5.37
C HIS A 155 17.72 18.32 -5.62
N SER A 156 18.15 19.19 -4.70
CA SER A 156 18.19 20.63 -4.93
C SER A 156 19.39 21.08 -5.78
N VAL A 157 20.46 20.28 -5.79
CA VAL A 157 21.66 20.52 -6.61
C VAL A 157 21.56 19.81 -7.95
N GLY A 158 21.07 18.57 -7.97
CA GLY A 158 20.88 17.80 -9.20
C GLY A 158 20.19 16.46 -8.98
N LEU A 159 19.59 15.90 -10.03
CA LEU A 159 18.96 14.57 -9.99
C LEU A 159 19.98 13.42 -10.00
N MET A 160 21.23 13.74 -10.35
CA MET A 160 22.38 12.85 -10.30
C MET A 160 23.60 13.71 -10.01
N VAL A 161 24.35 13.39 -8.95
CA VAL A 161 25.58 14.09 -8.56
C VAL A 161 26.66 13.02 -8.41
N ASP A 162 27.74 13.14 -9.19
CA ASP A 162 28.89 12.22 -9.15
C ASP A 162 28.53 10.72 -9.25
N GLY A 163 27.51 10.37 -10.04
CA GLY A 163 27.07 8.98 -10.18
C GLY A 163 26.00 8.53 -9.18
N VAL A 164 25.75 9.31 -8.13
CA VAL A 164 24.79 9.01 -7.06
C VAL A 164 23.40 9.52 -7.44
N HIS A 165 22.39 8.65 -7.38
CA HIS A 165 20.99 8.96 -7.67
C HIS A 165 20.03 7.97 -7.02
N THR A 166 18.74 8.29 -6.94
CA THR A 166 17.64 7.40 -6.46
C THR A 166 16.63 7.04 -7.56
N ASN A 167 17.05 7.11 -8.82
CA ASN A 167 16.17 6.97 -10.00
C ASN A 167 15.33 5.69 -10.01
N MET A 168 15.86 4.55 -9.55
CA MET A 168 15.14 3.28 -9.64
C MET A 168 13.96 3.22 -8.67
N VAL A 169 14.11 3.77 -7.46
CA VAL A 169 13.04 3.84 -6.47
C VAL A 169 12.02 4.93 -6.84
N GLU A 170 12.46 6.07 -7.35
CA GLU A 170 11.57 7.13 -7.85
C GLU A 170 10.69 6.65 -9.03
N ALA A 171 11.27 5.86 -9.94
CA ALA A 171 10.53 5.24 -11.03
C ALA A 171 9.45 4.26 -10.51
N GLN A 172 9.75 3.52 -9.43
CA GLN A 172 8.79 2.63 -8.77
C GLN A 172 7.65 3.41 -8.11
N HIS A 173 7.98 4.47 -7.37
CA HIS A 173 6.98 5.36 -6.76
C HIS A 173 6.07 5.99 -7.81
N SER A 174 6.63 6.37 -8.97
CA SER A 174 5.85 6.87 -10.10
C SER A 174 4.83 5.85 -10.60
N ARG A 175 5.17 4.55 -10.62
CA ARG A 175 4.20 3.48 -10.94
C ARG A 175 3.16 3.32 -9.85
N ILE A 176 3.54 3.37 -8.58
CA ILE A 176 2.60 3.29 -7.45
C ILE A 176 1.55 4.41 -7.54
N ARG A 177 1.99 5.66 -7.78
CA ARG A 177 1.08 6.80 -7.96
C ARG A 177 0.15 6.63 -9.17
N ARG A 178 0.64 6.08 -10.29
CA ARG A 178 -0.19 5.83 -11.47
C ARG A 178 -1.23 4.74 -11.22
N ALA A 179 -0.86 3.67 -10.51
CA ALA A 179 -1.78 2.62 -10.10
C ALA A 179 -2.87 3.16 -9.17
N GLU A 180 -2.48 3.97 -8.17
CA GLU A 180 -3.43 4.63 -7.26
C GLU A 180 -4.41 5.52 -8.04
N ARG A 181 -3.92 6.41 -8.89
CA ARG A 181 -4.78 7.38 -9.62
C ARG A 181 -5.59 6.76 -10.74
N GLY A 182 -5.07 5.75 -11.42
CA GLY A 182 -5.64 5.20 -12.65
C GLY A 182 -6.44 3.91 -12.48
N VAL A 183 -5.98 3.01 -11.59
CA VAL A 183 -6.58 1.67 -11.45
C VAL A 183 -7.44 1.58 -10.20
N TYR A 184 -6.90 1.99 -9.06
CA TYR A 184 -7.59 1.81 -7.77
C TYR A 184 -8.39 3.04 -7.34
N LEU A 185 -8.12 4.21 -7.92
CA LEU A 185 -8.66 5.55 -7.63
C LEU A 185 -8.39 6.05 -6.21
N HIS A 186 -8.39 5.17 -5.22
CA HIS A 186 -8.11 5.46 -3.83
C HIS A 186 -7.59 4.21 -3.10
N ILE A 187 -6.46 4.35 -2.41
CA ILE A 187 -5.91 3.32 -1.54
C ILE A 187 -6.05 3.78 -0.08
N SER A 188 -6.89 3.08 0.69
CA SER A 188 -7.02 3.38 2.12
C SER A 188 -5.77 2.96 2.88
N GLY A 189 -5.44 3.68 3.94
CA GLY A 189 -4.28 3.36 4.80
C GLY A 189 -4.31 1.94 5.37
N ALA A 190 -5.50 1.38 5.62
CA ALA A 190 -5.67 0.01 6.12
C ALA A 190 -5.25 -1.08 5.12
N HIS A 191 -5.25 -0.77 3.82
CA HIS A 191 -4.85 -1.72 2.76
C HIS A 191 -3.57 -1.30 2.05
N ALA A 192 -2.99 -0.17 2.42
CA ALA A 192 -1.84 0.42 1.73
C ALA A 192 -0.66 -0.54 1.66
N GLN A 193 -0.36 -1.29 2.72
CA GLN A 193 0.74 -2.28 2.70
C GLN A 193 0.52 -3.35 1.62
N ARG A 194 -0.68 -3.96 1.57
CA ARG A 194 -1.00 -4.99 0.57
C ARG A 194 -0.85 -4.49 -0.87
N TYR A 195 -1.20 -3.22 -1.12
CA TYR A 195 -1.00 -2.61 -2.44
C TYR A 195 0.46 -2.25 -2.72
N ALA A 196 1.20 -1.78 -1.70
CA ALA A 196 2.63 -1.52 -1.84
C ALA A 196 3.40 -2.81 -2.19
N ASP A 197 3.06 -3.92 -1.54
CA ASP A 197 3.65 -5.23 -1.83
C ASP A 197 3.28 -5.73 -3.24
N GLU A 198 2.00 -5.64 -3.63
CA GLU A 198 1.53 -6.02 -4.98
C GLU A 198 2.27 -5.22 -6.06
N LEU A 199 2.32 -3.89 -5.90
CA LEU A 199 2.91 -3.00 -6.90
C LEU A 199 4.44 -3.15 -6.95
N SER A 200 5.08 -3.50 -5.84
CA SER A 200 6.51 -3.83 -5.80
C SER A 200 6.80 -5.12 -6.53
N TRP A 201 6.01 -6.17 -6.30
CA TRP A 201 6.11 -7.42 -7.07
C TRP A 201 5.92 -7.21 -8.57
N ARG A 202 4.89 -6.46 -8.96
CA ARG A 202 4.65 -6.17 -10.39
C ARG A 202 5.82 -5.43 -11.02
N ASP A 203 6.43 -4.50 -10.30
CA ASP A 203 7.55 -3.74 -10.82
C ASP A 203 8.85 -4.56 -10.91
N ASP A 204 9.13 -5.42 -9.92
CA ASP A 204 10.28 -6.33 -9.90
C ASP A 204 10.21 -7.31 -11.09
N PHE A 205 9.05 -7.91 -11.32
CA PHE A 205 8.85 -8.97 -12.31
C PHE A 205 8.31 -8.48 -13.66
N ARG A 206 8.23 -7.15 -13.88
CA ARG A 206 7.64 -6.53 -15.09
C ARG A 206 8.24 -6.96 -16.43
N ARG A 207 9.47 -7.49 -16.41
CA ARG A 207 10.20 -7.93 -17.61
C ARG A 207 10.04 -9.42 -17.90
N LEU A 208 9.42 -10.18 -17.00
CA LEU A 208 9.06 -11.57 -17.24
C LEU A 208 7.79 -11.65 -18.06
N ASP A 209 7.70 -12.66 -18.93
CA ASP A 209 6.49 -12.88 -19.70
C ASP A 209 5.31 -13.27 -18.78
N ASN A 210 4.08 -13.05 -19.27
CA ASN A 210 2.88 -13.33 -18.49
C ASN A 210 2.77 -14.81 -18.10
N GLY A 211 3.30 -15.75 -18.90
CA GLY A 211 3.28 -17.18 -18.62
C GLY A 211 4.23 -17.56 -17.47
N GLN A 212 5.39 -16.92 -17.38
CA GLN A 212 6.29 -17.03 -16.21
C GLN A 212 5.62 -16.46 -14.96
N GLN A 213 5.08 -15.24 -15.02
CA GLN A 213 4.40 -14.62 -13.90
C GLN A 213 3.19 -15.44 -13.41
N PHE A 214 2.40 -16.01 -14.33
CA PHE A 214 1.32 -16.94 -14.03
C PHE A 214 1.82 -18.16 -13.25
N ARG A 215 2.86 -18.84 -13.74
CA ARG A 215 3.44 -20.02 -13.09
C ARG A 215 3.97 -19.69 -11.69
N MET A 216 4.61 -18.54 -11.52
CA MET A 216 5.09 -18.08 -10.22
C MET A 216 3.94 -17.91 -9.22
N LEU A 217 2.86 -17.23 -9.62
CA LEU A 217 1.69 -17.03 -8.77
C LEU A 217 1.02 -18.36 -8.44
N MET A 218 0.76 -19.21 -9.43
CA MET A 218 0.10 -20.49 -9.21
C MET A 218 0.90 -21.41 -8.29
N THR A 219 2.20 -21.55 -8.54
CA THR A 219 3.09 -22.39 -7.71
C THR A 219 3.09 -21.92 -6.27
N ARG A 220 3.20 -20.60 -6.06
CA ARG A 220 3.21 -20.04 -4.69
C ARG A 220 1.83 -20.10 -4.04
N ALA A 221 0.75 -19.94 -4.79
CA ALA A 221 -0.61 -20.03 -4.26
C ALA A 221 -0.96 -21.43 -3.72
N LEU A 222 -0.44 -22.49 -4.33
CA LEU A 222 -0.70 -23.88 -3.92
C LEU A 222 -0.05 -24.25 -2.57
N ILE A 223 1.05 -23.59 -2.21
CA ILE A 223 1.79 -23.87 -0.96
C ILE A 223 1.46 -22.90 0.18
N LEU A 224 0.77 -21.80 -0.11
CA LEU A 224 0.42 -20.81 0.90
C LEU A 224 -0.83 -21.20 1.68
N SER A 225 -0.72 -21.17 3.01
CA SER A 225 -1.87 -21.30 3.89
C SER A 225 -2.89 -20.16 3.65
N PRO A 226 -4.20 -20.46 3.74
CA PRO A 226 -5.25 -19.45 3.59
C PRO A 226 -5.03 -18.23 4.48
N ASP A 227 -5.31 -17.04 3.95
CA ASP A 227 -5.31 -15.81 4.73
C ASP A 227 -6.49 -15.79 5.71
N ALA A 228 -6.20 -15.80 7.01
CA ALA A 228 -7.21 -15.70 8.06
C ALA A 228 -8.06 -14.42 7.93
N GLU A 229 -7.50 -13.32 7.43
CA GLU A 229 -8.26 -12.08 7.21
C GLU A 229 -9.21 -12.18 6.01
N LEU A 230 -8.87 -12.98 4.98
CA LEU A 230 -9.69 -13.11 3.77
C LEU A 230 -10.68 -14.28 3.85
N ALA A 231 -10.41 -15.27 4.69
CA ALA A 231 -11.34 -16.35 4.99
C ALA A 231 -12.59 -15.77 5.66
N GLY A 232 -13.76 -15.99 5.06
CA GLY A 232 -15.01 -15.44 5.57
C GLY A 232 -15.11 -13.90 5.52
N TYR A 233 -14.27 -13.20 4.74
CA TYR A 233 -14.20 -11.73 4.70
C TYR A 233 -15.56 -11.02 4.57
N TRP A 234 -16.48 -11.62 3.81
CA TRP A 234 -17.83 -11.08 3.61
C TRP A 234 -18.91 -11.69 4.52
N GLN A 235 -18.57 -12.74 5.27
CA GLN A 235 -19.47 -13.46 6.19
C GLN A 235 -19.50 -12.77 7.56
N THR A 236 -18.35 -12.32 8.06
CA THR A 236 -18.25 -11.48 9.25
C THR A 236 -18.52 -10.03 8.85
N ARG A 237 -19.70 -9.51 9.18
CA ARG A 237 -19.90 -8.06 9.15
C ARG A 237 -19.03 -7.45 10.27
N PRO A 238 -18.13 -6.50 10.00
CA PRO A 238 -17.51 -5.75 11.07
C PRO A 238 -18.61 -5.09 11.91
N GLU A 239 -18.61 -5.29 13.23
CA GLU A 239 -19.49 -4.58 14.17
C GLU A 239 -19.58 -3.04 13.90
N PRO A 240 -18.51 -2.36 13.45
CA PRO A 240 -18.59 -0.95 13.04
C PRO A 240 -19.58 -0.68 11.90
N LEU A 241 -19.70 -1.57 10.90
CA LEU A 241 -20.61 -1.39 9.77
C LEU A 241 -22.06 -1.71 10.15
N ARG A 242 -22.28 -2.64 11.09
CA ARG A 242 -23.59 -2.85 11.72
C ARG A 242 -24.03 -1.59 12.47
N SER A 243 -23.14 -1.00 13.26
CA SER A 243 -23.45 0.22 14.02
C SER A 243 -23.62 1.46 13.13
N ILE A 244 -22.87 1.63 12.04
CA ILE A 244 -23.04 2.75 11.09
C ILE A 244 -24.35 2.63 10.34
N ASN A 245 -24.70 1.45 9.82
CA ASN A 245 -25.98 1.25 9.14
C ASN A 245 -27.16 1.32 10.12
N ARG A 246 -27.00 0.85 11.36
CA ARG A 246 -27.97 1.03 12.43
C ARG A 246 -28.11 2.50 12.83
N ARG A 247 -27.03 3.28 12.92
CA ARG A 247 -27.06 4.73 13.18
C ARG A 247 -27.65 5.52 12.01
N ARG A 248 -27.37 5.14 10.76
CA ARG A 248 -27.97 5.75 9.56
C ARG A 248 -29.46 5.41 9.46
N ALA A 249 -29.85 4.16 9.70
CA ALA A 249 -31.24 3.74 9.77
C ALA A 249 -31.98 4.42 10.94
N LEU A 250 -31.37 4.48 12.12
CA LEU A 250 -31.91 5.20 13.28
C LEU A 250 -32.01 6.70 13.02
N ARG A 251 -31.03 7.34 12.36
CA ARG A 251 -31.10 8.75 11.93
C ARG A 251 -32.22 8.98 10.91
N ALA A 252 -32.40 8.08 9.95
CA ALA A 252 -33.49 8.15 8.98
C ALA A 252 -34.87 7.97 9.66
N LEU A 253 -34.94 7.12 10.70
CA LEU A 253 -36.14 6.91 11.52
C LEU A 253 -36.40 8.07 12.52
N THR A 254 -35.35 8.69 13.07
CA THR A 254 -35.46 9.81 14.03
C THR A 254 -35.68 11.16 13.35
N LEU A 255 -35.28 11.34 12.09
CA LEU A 255 -35.65 12.51 11.28
C LEU A 255 -37.18 12.60 11.04
N LYS A 256 -37.92 11.48 11.15
CA LYS A 256 -39.39 11.46 11.17
C LYS A 256 -40.01 11.75 12.54
N ARG A 257 -39.22 11.89 13.61
CA ARG A 257 -39.68 12.12 14.99
C ARG A 257 -38.98 13.33 15.63
N LYS A 258 -39.06 14.50 15.01
CA LYS A 258 -38.78 15.75 15.74
C LYS A 258 -40.01 16.10 16.60
N GLY A 259 -40.00 15.61 17.83
CA GLY A 259 -41.00 15.96 18.84
C GLY A 259 -41.05 15.01 20.03
N ARG A 260 -39.99 14.94 20.85
CA ARG A 260 -40.01 14.78 22.33
C ARG A 260 -38.61 14.49 22.91
N LEU A 261 -38.51 14.76 24.22
CA LEU A 261 -37.34 15.11 25.04
C LEU A 261 -36.25 14.02 25.24
N LYS A 262 -35.08 14.52 25.67
CA LYS A 262 -33.79 13.84 25.90
C LYS A 262 -33.87 12.68 26.91
N ALA A 263 -33.11 11.62 26.65
CA ALA A 263 -32.63 10.67 27.65
C ALA A 263 -31.08 10.68 27.68
N PRO A 264 -30.43 10.50 28.84
CA PRO A 264 -28.99 10.57 28.97
C PRO A 264 -28.29 9.39 28.29
N ILE A 265 -27.15 9.67 27.66
CA ILE A 265 -26.29 8.68 27.00
C ILE A 265 -25.45 7.98 28.08
N SER A 266 -25.61 6.67 28.15
CA SER A 266 -24.85 5.74 28.99
C SER A 266 -23.33 5.86 28.76
N ALA A 267 -22.58 5.86 29.86
CA ALA A 267 -21.14 6.04 29.95
C ALA A 267 -20.36 4.80 29.48
N TYR A 268 -19.87 4.80 28.24
CA TYR A 268 -18.74 3.97 27.80
C TYR A 268 -17.97 4.71 26.70
N SER A 269 -17.21 5.71 27.12
CA SER A 269 -16.09 6.28 26.36
C SER A 269 -15.21 7.11 27.30
N ALA A 270 -14.33 6.43 28.03
CA ALA A 270 -13.12 7.01 28.57
C ALA A 270 -11.93 6.22 27.98
N PRO A 271 -10.89 6.90 27.46
CA PRO A 271 -9.69 6.23 26.97
C PRO A 271 -8.91 5.66 28.15
N ALA A 272 -8.40 4.43 28.01
CA ALA A 272 -7.44 3.86 28.94
C ALA A 272 -6.10 4.60 28.79
N THR A 273 -5.68 5.28 29.84
CA THR A 273 -4.33 5.81 30.04
C THR A 273 -3.59 4.92 31.02
N ALA A 274 -2.50 4.30 30.56
CA ALA A 274 -1.23 4.11 31.26
C ALA A 274 -0.17 3.83 30.19
#